data_AF-A0A109JDU9-F1
#
_entry.id   AF-A0A109JDU9-F1
#
_cell.length_a   1.000
_cell.length_b   1.000
_cell.length_c   1.000
_cell.angle_alpha   90.00
_cell.angle_beta   90.00
_cell.angle_gamma   90.00
#
_symmetry.space_group_name_H-M   'P 1'
#
loop_
_entity.id
_entity.type
_entity.pdbx_description
1 polymer ?
#
loop_
_entity_poly.entity_id
_entity_poly.type
_entity_poly.pdbx_seq_one_letter_code
_entity_poly.pdbx_strand_id
1 'polypeptide(L)'
;MSEKAGNPNSYPPRGLGRIDAARYLGLGLSLFDTLVKDGRLPPPKQVNKRVIWDRVALDAAFESLPDQAQDNRSTFQKLLDSRPVA
;
A
#
# COMPACT_ATOMS: atom_id res chain seq x y z
N MET A 1 -19.43 -24.06 -3.12
CA MET A 1 -19.04 -22.63 -3.21
C MET A 1 -18.88 -22.12 -1.79
N SER A 2 -17.64 -21.95 -1.30
CA SER A 2 -17.43 -21.48 0.08
C SER A 2 -17.78 -20.01 0.17
N GLU A 3 -18.96 -19.73 0.71
CA GLU A 3 -19.41 -18.42 1.11
C GLU A 3 -18.47 -17.91 2.21
N LYS A 4 -17.44 -17.14 1.82
CA LYS A 4 -16.54 -16.50 2.75
C LYS A 4 -17.40 -15.53 3.56
N ALA A 5 -17.74 -15.92 4.78
CA ALA A 5 -18.48 -15.11 5.74
C ALA A 5 -17.91 -13.69 5.70
N GLY A 6 -18.73 -12.75 5.20
CA GLY A 6 -18.43 -11.33 5.26
C GLY A 6 -18.08 -10.98 6.70
N ASN A 7 -17.07 -10.13 6.86
CA ASN A 7 -16.57 -9.72 8.16
C ASN A 7 -17.77 -9.31 9.05
N PRO A 8 -18.00 -9.94 10.22
CA PRO A 8 -19.21 -9.73 11.04
C PRO A 8 -19.30 -8.31 11.63
N ASN A 9 -18.28 -7.48 11.42
CA ASN A 9 -18.26 -6.10 11.85
C ASN A 9 -18.72 -5.22 10.69
N SER A 10 -19.71 -4.35 10.91
CA SER A 10 -20.09 -3.29 9.94
C SER A 10 -18.96 -2.30 9.65
N TYR A 11 -17.84 -2.39 10.37
CA TYR A 11 -16.62 -1.60 10.17
C TYR A 11 -15.38 -2.49 10.13
N PRO A 12 -14.34 -2.13 9.35
CA PRO A 12 -13.09 -2.89 9.35
C PRO A 12 -12.44 -2.81 10.74
N PRO A 13 -12.11 -3.96 11.37
CA PRO A 13 -11.46 -3.98 12.67
C PRO A 13 -10.11 -3.27 12.59
N ARG A 14 -9.64 -2.71 13.71
CA ARG A 14 -8.35 -2.00 13.75
C ARG A 14 -7.17 -2.93 13.42
N GLY A 15 -7.24 -4.18 13.85
CA GLY A 15 -6.25 -5.21 13.51
C GLY A 15 -6.67 -5.97 12.26
N LEU A 16 -5.85 -5.88 11.21
CA LEU A 16 -6.07 -6.57 9.94
C LEU A 16 -5.08 -7.73 9.77
N GLY A 17 -5.56 -8.89 9.31
CA GLY A 17 -4.67 -9.94 8.83
C GLY A 17 -4.00 -9.53 7.51
N ARG A 18 -2.94 -10.23 7.10
CA ARG A 18 -2.18 -9.92 5.88
C ARG A 18 -3.07 -9.70 4.64
N ILE A 19 -4.03 -10.60 4.40
CA ILE A 19 -4.92 -10.54 3.24
C ILE A 19 -5.86 -9.33 3.31
N ASP A 20 -6.40 -9.07 4.50
CA ASP A 20 -7.33 -7.95 4.70
C ASP A 20 -6.60 -6.61 4.65
N ALA A 21 -5.36 -6.54 5.15
CA ALA A 21 -4.51 -5.35 5.08
C ALA A 21 -4.17 -4.98 3.62
N ALA A 22 -3.74 -5.96 2.81
CA ALA A 22 -3.48 -5.73 1.40
C ALA A 22 -4.75 -5.29 0.64
N ARG A 23 -5.88 -5.97 0.90
CA ARG A 23 -7.18 -5.62 0.30
C ARG A 23 -7.64 -4.22 0.72
N TYR A 24 -7.44 -3.86 1.98
CA TYR A 24 -7.81 -2.55 2.52
C TYR A 24 -7.09 -1.41 1.78
N LEU A 25 -5.80 -1.59 1.45
CA LEU A 25 -5.02 -0.63 0.67
C LEU A 25 -5.19 -0.77 -0.86
N GLY A 26 -6.01 -1.72 -1.33
CA GLY A 26 -6.16 -2.00 -2.76
C GLY A 26 -4.93 -2.62 -3.44
N LEU A 27 -4.06 -3.28 -2.66
CA LEU A 27 -2.81 -3.86 -3.15
C LEU A 27 -2.90 -5.38 -3.34
N GLY A 28 -2.08 -5.91 -4.26
CA GLY A 28 -1.80 -7.35 -4.33
C GLY A 28 -0.94 -7.82 -3.15
N LEU A 29 -1.09 -9.10 -2.76
CA LEU A 29 -0.37 -9.68 -1.62
C LEU A 29 1.16 -9.64 -1.74
N SER A 30 1.68 -9.81 -2.95
CA SER A 30 3.12 -9.74 -3.23
C SER A 30 3.64 -8.31 -3.07
N LEU A 31 2.95 -7.34 -3.66
CA LEU A 31 3.30 -5.92 -3.55
C LEU A 31 3.24 -5.44 -2.11
N PHE A 32 2.20 -5.83 -1.37
CA PHE A 32 2.08 -5.50 0.06
C PHE A 32 3.30 -6.00 0.85
N ASP A 33 3.71 -7.26 0.66
CA ASP A 33 4.90 -7.81 1.32
C ASP A 33 6.18 -7.07 0.94
N THR A 34 6.33 -6.73 -0.35
CA THR A 34 7.47 -5.94 -0.84
C THR A 34 7.51 -4.58 -0.14
N LEU A 35 6.40 -3.86 -0.07
CA LEU A 35 6.36 -2.55 0.59
C LEU A 35 6.63 -2.63 2.09
N VAL A 36 6.17 -3.68 2.77
CA VAL A 36 6.49 -3.93 4.19
C VAL A 36 7.98 -4.24 4.36
N LYS A 37 8.54 -5.10 3.50
CA LYS A 37 9.97 -5.45 3.51
C LYS A 37 10.87 -4.25 3.22
N ASP A 38 10.46 -3.39 2.29
CA ASP A 38 11.17 -2.18 1.89
C ASP A 38 11.00 -1.05 2.91
N GLY A 39 10.22 -1.24 3.97
CA GLY A 39 9.98 -0.25 5.03
C GLY A 39 9.06 0.90 4.63
N ARG A 40 8.37 0.78 3.49
CA ARG A 40 7.40 1.76 2.98
C ARG A 40 6.02 1.62 3.63
N LEU A 41 5.72 0.44 4.17
CA LEU A 41 4.55 0.16 5.00
C LEU A 41 5.00 -0.33 6.38
N PRO A 42 4.18 -0.17 7.43
CA PRO A 42 4.53 -0.57 8.77
C PRO A 42 4.73 -2.10 8.87
N PRO A 43 5.67 -2.56 9.72
CA PRO A 43 5.82 -3.98 10.00
C PRO A 43 4.60 -4.52 10.76
N PRO A 44 4.31 -5.82 10.66
CA PRO A 44 3.24 -6.43 11.43
C PRO A 44 3.50 -6.37 12.93
N LYS A 45 2.42 -6.30 13.71
CA LYS A 45 2.42 -6.57 15.14
C LYS A 45 2.17 -8.05 15.40
N GLN A 46 2.96 -8.64 16.28
CA GLN A 46 2.70 -10.00 16.77
C GLN A 46 1.94 -9.93 18.09
N VAL A 47 0.68 -10.36 18.08
CA VAL A 47 -0.16 -10.47 19.27
C VAL A 47 -0.37 -11.95 19.57
N ASN A 48 0.35 -12.47 20.57
CA ASN A 48 0.46 -13.89 20.85
C ASN A 48 0.92 -14.67 19.60
N LYS A 49 0.03 -15.49 19.02
CA LYS A 49 0.29 -16.31 17.82
C LYS A 49 -0.23 -15.67 16.52
N ARG A 50 -0.84 -14.49 16.59
CA ARG A 50 -1.43 -13.80 15.42
C ARG A 50 -0.55 -12.66 14.96
N VAL A 51 -0.42 -12.55 13.65
CA VAL A 51 0.29 -11.47 12.96
C VAL A 51 -0.78 -10.53 12.38
N ILE A 52 -0.82 -9.30 12.86
CA ILE A 52 -1.83 -8.30 12.48
C ILE A 52 -1.18 -6.96 12.16
N TRP A 53 -1.79 -6.19 11.27
CA TRP A 53 -1.43 -4.82 10.97
C TRP A 53 -2.45 -3.86 11.56
N ASP A 54 -1.98 -2.75 12.09
CA ASP A 54 -2.83 -1.67 12.60
C ASP A 54 -3.30 -0.81 11.43
N ARG A 55 -4.60 -0.76 11.19
CA ARG A 55 -5.22 0.01 10.11
C ARG A 55 -4.76 1.47 10.11
N VAL A 56 -4.72 2.11 11.28
CA VAL A 56 -4.33 3.52 11.39
C VAL A 56 -2.86 3.74 11.00
N ALA A 57 -1.99 2.78 11.32
CA ALA A 57 -0.60 2.84 10.90
C ALA A 57 -0.45 2.62 9.39
N LEU A 58 -1.28 1.76 8.81
CA LEU A 58 -1.34 1.59 7.36
C LEU A 58 -1.82 2.87 6.66
N ASP A 59 -2.86 3.52 7.17
CA ASP A 59 -3.37 4.80 6.65
C ASP A 59 -2.26 5.86 6.62
N ALA A 60 -1.60 6.09 7.76
CA ALA A 60 -0.54 7.08 7.88
C ALA A 60 0.67 6.78 6.98
N ALA A 61 1.06 5.51 6.86
CA ALA A 61 2.15 5.13 5.96
C ALA A 61 1.76 5.28 4.49
N PHE A 62 0.51 4.94 4.13
CA PHE A 62 0.01 5.08 2.77
C PHE A 62 -0.04 6.55 2.35
N GLU A 63 -0.51 7.44 3.22
CA GLU A 63 -0.53 8.89 3.00
C GLU A 63 0.87 9.48 2.80
N SER A 64 1.90 8.86 3.41
CA SER A 64 3.30 9.26 3.23
C SER A 64 3.94 8.76 1.93
N LEU A 65 3.27 7.88 1.16
CA LEU A 65 3.82 7.39 -0.09
C LEU A 65 3.87 8.53 -1.12
N PRO A 66 4.94 8.61 -1.94
CA PRO A 66 4.99 9.61 -2.98
C PRO A 66 3.89 9.36 -4.00
N ASP A 67 3.14 10.41 -4.33
CA ASP A 67 2.26 10.39 -5.48
C ASP A 67 3.05 10.09 -6.76
N GLN A 68 2.37 9.51 -7.76
CA GLN A 68 2.94 9.45 -9.10
C GLN A 68 3.28 10.88 -9.52
N ALA A 69 4.57 11.17 -9.69
CA ALA A 69 5.00 12.43 -10.26
C ALA A 69 4.37 12.54 -11.65
N GLN A 70 3.29 13.33 -11.75
CA GLN A 70 2.72 13.66 -13.04
C GLN A 70 3.67 14.64 -13.72
N ASP A 71 4.58 14.08 -14.52
CA ASP A 71 5.35 14.87 -15.45
C ASP A 71 4.41 15.35 -16.57
N ASN A 72 3.72 16.44 -16.28
CA ASN A 72 2.75 17.14 -17.14
C ASN A 72 3.40 17.82 -18.36
N ARG A 73 4.72 17.72 -18.52
CA ARG A 73 5.38 18.21 -19.73
C ARG A 73 4.87 17.42 -20.94
N SER A 74 4.62 18.11 -22.04
CA SER A 74 4.32 17.46 -23.31
C SER A 74 5.51 16.59 -23.74
N THR A 75 5.24 15.54 -24.53
CA THR A 75 6.29 14.67 -25.09
C THR A 75 7.39 15.46 -25.79
N PHE A 76 7.02 16.55 -26.45
CA PHE A 76 7.96 17.45 -27.11
C PHE A 76 8.90 18.14 -26.11
N GLN A 77 8.37 18.64 -24.99
CA GLN A 77 9.18 19.29 -23.96
C GLN A 77 10.17 18.32 -23.31
N LYS A 78 9.77 17.06 -23.06
CA LYS A 78 10.68 16.02 -22.52
C LYS A 78 11.85 15.74 -23.46
N LEU A 79 11.61 15.77 -24.77
CA LEU A 79 12.63 15.59 -25.80
C LEU A 79 13.61 16.77 -25.90
N LEU A 80 13.13 18.00 -25.71
CA LEU A 80 13.98 19.19 -25.69
C LEU A 80 14.95 19.16 -24.50
N ASP A 81 14.45 18.83 -23.31
CA ASP A 81 15.24 18.81 -22.07
C ASP A 81 16.28 17.67 -22.03
N SER A 82 16.12 16.66 -22.88
CA SER A 82 17.02 15.51 -22.99
C SER A 82 18.15 15.71 -24.01
N ARG A 83 18.18 16.84 -24.74
CA ARG A 83 19.30 17.14 -25.64
C ARG A 83 20.45 17.76 -24.84
N PRO A 84 21.67 17.21 -24.92
CA PRO A 84 22.83 17.89 -24.37
C PRO A 84 23.05 19.20 -25.13
N VAL A 85 23.09 20.31 -24.39
CA VAL A 85 23.58 21.59 -24.92
C VAL A 85 25.08 21.41 -25.13
N ALA A 86 25.51 21.38 -26.39
CA ALA A 86 26.92 21.34 -26.79
C ALA A 86 27.60 22.68 -26.55
#